data_AF-A0A8T4S082-F1
#
_entry.id   AF-A0A8T4S082-F1
#
_cell.length_a   1.000
_cell.length_b   1.000
_cell.length_c   1.000
_cell.angle_alpha   90.00
_cell.angle_beta   90.00
_cell.angle_gamma   90.00
#
_symmetry.space_group_name_H-M   'P 1'
#
loop_
_entity.id
_entity.type
_entity.pdbx_description
1 polymer ?
#
loop_
_entity_poly.entity_id
_entity_poly.type
_entity_poly.pdbx_seq_one_letter_code
_entity_poly.pdbx_strand_id
1 'polypeptide(L)'
;MAKEPEKLFSEAAKMSKECNLCREIALKVGDKTEYGAAIICRVGSKKDGWFATLSPKTGSNPEEDFTIQIMPFAHLTHFSQIDLYPKLAENYGRIFSKASRALTEVMMSEKKLEAASKKKDGAASVAIYGKCTTWLEKKEHLHIKIFPFRGNIGQPYTVDSSFGKKQAFRDDSGEEFVKMKPVRKVVLSEERFEELKDKLIRILEG
;
A
#
# COMPACT_ATOMS: atom_id res chain seq x y z
N MET A 1 16.36 27.72 -17.77
CA MET A 1 15.09 27.03 -17.43
C MET A 1 15.46 25.69 -16.83
N ALA A 2 14.90 25.35 -15.66
CA ALA A 2 15.13 24.02 -15.06
C ALA A 2 14.60 22.93 -16.01
N LYS A 3 15.34 21.84 -16.17
CA LYS A 3 14.93 20.69 -16.99
C LYS A 3 13.70 20.02 -16.35
N GLU A 4 12.85 19.37 -17.13
CA GLU A 4 11.61 18.73 -16.62
C GLU A 4 11.84 17.77 -15.41
N PRO A 5 12.91 16.96 -15.37
CA PRO A 5 13.23 16.18 -14.18
C PRO A 5 13.50 17.04 -12.94
N GLU A 6 14.24 18.14 -13.10
CA GLU A 6 14.54 19.08 -12.02
C GLU A 6 13.24 19.74 -11.50
N LYS A 7 12.27 20.00 -12.37
CA LYS A 7 10.95 20.49 -11.95
C LYS A 7 10.25 19.48 -11.04
N LEU A 8 10.16 18.21 -11.44
CA LEU A 8 9.57 17.13 -10.62
C LEU A 8 10.27 16.99 -9.26
N PHE A 9 11.60 17.06 -9.24
CA PHE A 9 12.41 16.97 -8.02
C PHE A 9 12.30 18.21 -7.13
N SER A 10 12.06 19.37 -7.74
CA SER A 10 11.87 20.65 -7.04
C SER A 10 10.44 20.89 -6.58
N GLU A 11 9.46 20.08 -7.03
CA GLU A 11 8.10 20.15 -6.49
C GLU A 11 8.17 19.93 -4.99
N ALA A 12 7.89 21.01 -4.24
CA ALA A 12 8.18 21.03 -2.83
C ALA A 12 7.40 19.92 -2.12
N ALA A 13 8.12 19.11 -1.34
CA ALA A 13 7.59 18.09 -0.45
C ALA A 13 6.85 18.74 0.73
N LYS A 14 5.79 19.49 0.43
CA LYS A 14 5.01 20.28 1.37
C LYS A 14 3.61 19.70 1.45
N MET A 15 3.08 19.61 2.66
CA MET A 15 1.70 19.17 2.88
C MET A 15 0.72 20.00 2.01
N SER A 16 -0.16 19.31 1.29
CA SER A 16 -1.27 19.92 0.58
C SER A 16 -2.53 19.83 1.43
N LYS A 17 -3.22 20.96 1.63
CA LYS A 17 -4.51 20.99 2.36
C LYS A 17 -5.63 20.27 1.59
N GLU A 18 -5.50 20.18 0.28
CA GLU A 18 -6.46 19.54 -0.62
C GLU A 18 -6.24 18.02 -0.71
N CYS A 19 -5.13 17.52 -0.17
CA CYS A 19 -4.83 16.10 -0.15
C CYS A 19 -5.40 15.43 1.11
N ASN A 20 -6.37 14.52 0.94
CA ASN A 20 -6.97 13.74 2.03
C ASN A 20 -5.88 13.01 2.85
N LEU A 21 -4.93 12.36 2.20
CA LEU A 21 -3.85 11.62 2.85
C LEU A 21 -2.91 12.53 3.66
N CYS A 22 -2.74 13.80 3.27
CA CYS A 22 -1.99 14.76 4.08
C CYS A 22 -2.74 15.14 5.37
N ARG A 23 -4.07 15.18 5.35
CA ARG A 23 -4.87 15.47 6.54
C ARG A 23 -4.76 14.37 7.59
N GLU A 24 -4.56 13.12 7.16
CA GLU A 24 -4.39 11.95 8.05
C GLU A 24 -3.10 11.99 8.88
N ILE A 25 -2.11 12.81 8.49
CA ILE A 25 -0.83 12.91 9.20
C ILE A 25 -1.00 13.39 10.64
N ALA A 26 -2.02 14.21 10.92
CA ALA A 26 -2.28 14.74 12.26
C ALA A 26 -2.84 13.69 13.23
N LEU A 27 -3.37 12.58 12.72
CA LEU A 27 -3.97 11.51 13.52
C LEU A 27 -2.91 10.76 14.35
N LYS A 28 -3.29 10.14 15.45
CA LYS A 28 -2.41 9.32 16.27
C LYS A 28 -2.53 7.85 15.88
N VAL A 29 -1.59 7.02 16.35
CA VAL A 29 -1.74 5.56 16.25
C VAL A 29 -3.03 5.16 16.99
N GLY A 30 -3.84 4.29 16.38
CA GLY A 30 -5.16 3.88 16.84
C GLY A 30 -6.32 4.68 16.24
N ASP A 31 -6.10 5.91 15.78
CA ASP A 31 -7.15 6.75 15.22
C ASP A 31 -7.61 6.24 13.83
N LYS A 32 -8.91 6.40 13.54
CA LYS A 32 -9.50 6.15 12.22
C LYS A 32 -9.54 7.41 11.37
N THR A 33 -9.32 7.25 10.08
CA THR A 33 -9.45 8.26 9.02
C THR A 33 -10.90 8.42 8.58
N GLU A 34 -11.22 9.47 7.82
CA GLU A 34 -12.53 9.63 7.17
C GLU A 34 -12.90 8.44 6.25
N TYR A 35 -11.88 7.79 5.67
CA TYR A 35 -12.06 6.58 4.84
C TYR A 35 -12.32 5.32 5.68
N GLY A 36 -12.15 5.38 7.01
CA GLY A 36 -12.25 4.24 7.93
C GLY A 36 -10.97 3.43 8.10
N ALA A 37 -9.86 3.84 7.47
CA ALA A 37 -8.54 3.23 7.73
C ALA A 37 -8.00 3.64 9.09
N ALA A 38 -7.30 2.75 9.80
CA ALA A 38 -6.73 3.04 11.11
C ALA A 38 -5.22 3.23 11.04
N ILE A 39 -4.66 4.22 11.74
CA ILE A 39 -3.20 4.40 11.84
C ILE A 39 -2.64 3.30 12.75
N ILE A 40 -1.69 2.50 12.27
CA ILE A 40 -1.14 1.35 13.02
C ILE A 40 0.35 1.50 13.38
N CYS A 41 1.08 2.40 12.72
CA CYS A 41 2.49 2.63 13.03
C CYS A 41 2.96 3.98 12.48
N ARG A 42 3.96 4.57 13.13
CA ARG A 42 4.68 5.77 12.68
C ARG A 42 6.18 5.56 12.89
N VAL A 43 6.99 6.06 11.97
CA VAL A 43 8.46 6.05 12.04
C VAL A 43 8.98 7.42 11.63
N GLY A 44 10.01 7.93 12.33
CA GLY A 44 10.64 9.21 12.02
C GLY A 44 9.92 10.43 12.60
N SER A 45 10.40 11.61 12.23
CA SER A 45 9.86 12.90 12.68
C SER A 45 8.84 13.47 11.67
N LYS A 46 8.25 14.64 11.95
CA LYS A 46 7.35 15.32 11.00
C LYS A 46 7.99 15.62 9.63
N LYS A 47 9.32 15.74 9.55
CA LYS A 47 10.04 16.12 8.32
C LYS A 47 10.41 14.93 7.44
N ASP A 48 10.76 13.81 8.06
CA ASP A 48 11.35 12.63 7.41
C ASP A 48 10.56 11.34 7.71
N GLY A 49 9.37 11.49 8.28
CA GLY A 49 8.60 10.39 8.80
C GLY A 49 7.65 9.76 7.79
N TRP A 50 7.21 8.57 8.17
CA TRP A 50 6.24 7.74 7.48
C TRP A 50 5.21 7.23 8.47
N PHE A 51 4.05 6.84 7.95
CA PHE A 51 3.05 6.12 8.72
C PHE A 51 2.45 4.97 7.92
N ALA A 52 1.92 4.00 8.66
CA ALA A 52 1.22 2.85 8.14
C ALA A 52 -0.23 2.90 8.58
N THR A 53 -1.13 2.47 7.70
CA THR A 53 -2.56 2.33 7.98
C THR A 53 -3.08 0.94 7.64
N LEU A 54 -4.04 0.44 8.42
CA LEU A 54 -4.86 -0.71 8.05
C LEU A 54 -6.06 -0.21 7.24
N SER A 55 -6.23 -0.70 6.02
CA SER A 55 -7.38 -0.40 5.16
C SER A 55 -8.63 -1.15 5.66
N PRO A 56 -9.82 -0.53 5.68
CA PRO A 56 -11.08 -1.20 6.02
C PRO A 56 -11.57 -2.11 4.88
N LYS A 57 -10.85 -2.15 3.75
CA LYS A 57 -11.18 -2.96 2.58
C LYS A 57 -9.96 -3.74 2.09
N THR A 58 -10.20 -4.97 1.65
CA THR A 58 -9.20 -5.84 1.00
C THR A 58 -9.62 -6.17 -0.44
N GLY A 59 -8.67 -6.60 -1.28
CA GLY A 59 -8.92 -6.99 -2.68
C GLY A 59 -9.33 -8.45 -2.88
N SER A 60 -9.39 -9.23 -1.80
CA SER A 60 -9.60 -10.69 -1.81
C SER A 60 -10.58 -11.12 -0.69
N ASN A 61 -10.29 -12.18 0.07
CA ASN A 61 -11.18 -12.72 1.09
C ASN A 61 -11.10 -11.86 2.38
N PRO A 62 -12.17 -11.15 2.78
CA PRO A 62 -12.16 -10.27 3.96
C PRO A 62 -12.00 -11.01 5.29
N GLU A 63 -12.28 -12.31 5.36
CA GLU A 63 -12.09 -13.11 6.58
C GLU A 63 -10.60 -13.43 6.83
N GLU A 64 -9.80 -13.33 5.78
CA GLU A 64 -8.47 -13.93 5.73
C GLU A 64 -7.36 -12.94 5.36
N ASP A 65 -7.71 -11.92 4.59
CA ASP A 65 -6.75 -11.02 3.96
C ASP A 65 -7.08 -9.57 4.31
N PHE A 66 -6.05 -8.74 4.38
CA PHE A 66 -6.16 -7.33 4.72
C PHE A 66 -5.09 -6.54 3.95
N THR A 67 -5.15 -5.22 4.00
CA THR A 67 -4.18 -4.38 3.29
C THR A 67 -3.60 -3.35 4.25
N ILE A 68 -2.28 -3.34 4.35
CA ILE A 68 -1.54 -2.26 4.99
C ILE A 68 -1.12 -1.27 3.90
N GLN A 69 -1.28 0.03 4.17
CA GLN A 69 -0.76 1.09 3.32
C GLN A 69 0.29 1.88 4.08
N ILE A 70 1.46 2.10 3.49
CA ILE A 70 2.47 3.03 4.03
C ILE A 70 2.57 4.26 3.14
N MET A 71 2.81 5.41 3.76
CA MET A 71 3.00 6.69 3.04
C MET A 71 3.85 7.68 3.86
N PRO A 72 4.55 8.61 3.19
CA PRO A 72 5.35 9.62 3.87
C PRO A 72 4.46 10.69 4.53
N PHE A 73 5.03 11.44 5.47
CA PHE A 73 4.39 12.67 5.97
C PHE A 73 4.52 13.82 4.95
N ALA A 74 5.60 13.85 4.18
CA ALA A 74 5.75 14.83 3.13
C ALA A 74 4.86 14.45 1.94
N HIS A 75 4.15 15.42 1.35
CA HIS A 75 3.38 15.17 0.13
C HIS A 75 4.34 14.95 -1.04
N LEU A 76 4.64 13.68 -1.33
CA LEU A 76 5.37 13.27 -2.52
C LEU A 76 4.39 12.70 -3.54
N THR A 77 4.65 12.87 -4.82
CA THR A 77 3.84 12.32 -5.93
C THR A 77 4.58 11.22 -6.67
N HIS A 78 5.90 11.12 -6.48
CA HIS A 78 6.75 10.17 -7.16
C HIS A 78 7.89 9.62 -6.27
N PHE A 79 8.19 8.33 -6.42
CA PHE A 79 9.25 7.65 -5.64
C PHE A 79 10.63 8.28 -5.77
N SER A 80 10.98 8.75 -6.97
CA SER A 80 12.29 9.40 -7.21
C SER A 80 12.52 10.64 -6.35
N GLN A 81 11.46 11.27 -5.82
CA GLN A 81 11.61 12.40 -4.91
C GLN A 81 12.18 11.97 -3.55
N ILE A 82 12.05 10.69 -3.16
CA ILE A 82 12.61 10.17 -1.90
C ILE A 82 14.14 10.23 -1.89
N ASP A 83 14.78 10.03 -3.05
CA ASP A 83 16.25 10.01 -3.20
C ASP A 83 16.91 11.33 -2.73
N LEU A 84 16.16 12.43 -2.84
CA LEU A 84 16.61 13.76 -2.43
C LEU A 84 16.64 13.93 -0.89
N TYR A 85 16.08 12.98 -0.13
CA TYR A 85 15.91 13.07 1.32
C TYR A 85 16.40 11.79 2.00
N PRO A 86 17.71 11.64 2.29
CA PRO A 86 18.28 10.39 2.79
C PRO A 86 17.61 9.82 4.06
N LYS A 87 17.20 10.69 4.99
CA LYS A 87 16.48 10.24 6.19
C LYS A 87 15.06 9.78 5.92
N LEU A 88 14.37 10.39 4.95
CA LEU A 88 13.07 9.91 4.48
C LEU A 88 13.20 8.54 3.82
N ALA A 89 14.27 8.32 3.04
CA ALA A 89 14.60 7.04 2.42
C ALA A 89 14.93 5.95 3.46
N GLU A 90 15.71 6.30 4.48
CA GLU A 90 16.00 5.40 5.60
C GLU A 90 14.72 4.99 6.33
N ASN A 91 13.87 5.96 6.67
CA ASN A 91 12.60 5.71 7.36
C ASN A 91 11.60 4.94 6.48
N TYR A 92 11.65 5.10 5.15
CA TYR A 92 10.91 4.25 4.21
C TYR A 92 11.31 2.77 4.39
N GLY A 93 12.61 2.45 4.36
CA GLY A 93 13.07 1.07 4.56
C GLY A 93 12.67 0.50 5.93
N ARG A 94 12.73 1.32 6.97
CA ARG A 94 12.31 0.95 8.34
C ARG A 94 10.82 0.65 8.41
N ILE A 95 9.95 1.53 7.92
CA ILE A 95 8.50 1.31 8.01
C ILE A 95 8.04 0.18 7.10
N PHE A 96 8.66 0.05 5.92
CA PHE A 96 8.37 -1.01 4.96
C PHE A 96 8.67 -2.38 5.57
N SER A 97 9.88 -2.57 6.12
CA SER A 97 10.25 -3.83 6.76
C SER A 97 9.36 -4.16 7.97
N LYS A 98 9.05 -3.17 8.82
CA LYS A 98 8.10 -3.33 9.94
C LYS A 98 6.71 -3.78 9.49
N ALA A 99 6.13 -3.10 8.50
CA ALA A 99 4.80 -3.42 7.98
C ALA A 99 4.76 -4.80 7.31
N SER A 100 5.78 -5.14 6.51
CA SER A 100 5.90 -6.45 5.89
C SER A 100 6.03 -7.57 6.93
N ARG A 101 6.85 -7.37 7.97
CA ARG A 101 6.96 -8.30 9.10
C ARG A 101 5.60 -8.50 9.78
N ALA A 102 4.95 -7.42 10.19
CA ALA A 102 3.68 -7.49 10.91
C ALA A 102 2.58 -8.20 10.11
N LEU A 103 2.47 -7.89 8.82
CA LEU A 103 1.54 -8.59 7.93
C LEU A 103 1.84 -10.09 7.85
N THR A 104 3.12 -10.46 7.72
CA THR A 104 3.54 -11.85 7.62
C THR A 104 3.29 -12.61 8.93
N GLU A 105 3.58 -12.02 10.08
CA GLU A 105 3.31 -12.61 11.40
C GLU A 105 1.82 -12.88 11.61
N VAL A 106 0.96 -11.92 11.27
CA VAL A 106 -0.50 -12.11 11.33
C VAL A 106 -0.92 -13.27 10.42
N MET A 107 -0.49 -13.27 9.16
CA MET A 107 -0.80 -14.34 8.20
C MET A 107 -0.36 -15.72 8.68
N MET A 108 0.87 -15.83 9.19
CA MET A 108 1.43 -17.11 9.67
C MET A 108 0.71 -17.58 10.93
N SER A 109 0.39 -16.66 11.86
CA SER A 109 -0.29 -17.00 13.13
C SER A 109 -1.71 -17.51 12.92
N GLU A 110 -2.46 -16.94 11.98
CA GLU A 110 -3.88 -17.27 11.77
C GLU A 110 -4.06 -18.50 10.88
N LYS A 111 -3.17 -18.71 9.92
CA LYS A 111 -3.30 -19.77 8.91
C LYS A 111 -2.33 -20.93 9.06
N LYS A 112 -1.52 -20.95 10.14
CA LYS A 112 -0.49 -21.97 10.41
C LYS A 112 0.39 -22.26 9.18
N LEU A 113 0.84 -21.18 8.54
CA LEU A 113 1.62 -21.27 7.31
C LEU A 113 3.04 -21.75 7.57
N GLU A 114 3.61 -22.38 6.54
CA GLU A 114 5.00 -22.80 6.55
C GLU A 114 5.88 -21.68 6.01
N ALA A 115 7.12 -21.59 6.52
CA ALA A 115 8.12 -20.65 5.99
C ALA A 115 8.47 -20.96 4.52
N ALA A 116 8.44 -22.24 4.15
CA ALA A 116 8.57 -22.71 2.78
C ALA A 116 7.61 -23.88 2.57
N SER A 117 6.70 -23.76 1.60
CA SER A 117 5.71 -24.79 1.31
C SER A 117 5.82 -25.28 -0.13
N LYS A 118 5.51 -26.58 -0.33
CA LYS A 118 5.39 -27.17 -1.67
C LYS A 118 4.09 -26.75 -2.38
N LYS A 119 3.11 -26.22 -1.65
CA LYS A 119 1.84 -25.74 -2.21
C LYS A 119 1.75 -24.23 -2.11
N LYS A 120 1.19 -23.57 -3.15
CA LYS A 120 1.07 -22.10 -3.21
C LYS A 120 0.25 -21.51 -2.06
N ASP A 121 -0.72 -22.28 -1.56
CA ASP A 121 -1.57 -21.94 -0.44
C ASP A 121 -0.97 -22.34 0.92
N GLY A 122 0.18 -23.01 0.98
CA GLY A 122 0.83 -23.35 2.25
C GLY A 122 1.87 -22.32 2.73
N ALA A 123 2.22 -21.35 1.89
CA ALA A 123 3.23 -20.34 2.18
C ALA A 123 2.63 -18.94 2.44
N ALA A 124 3.36 -18.12 3.20
CA ALA A 124 3.10 -16.69 3.29
C ALA A 124 3.57 -16.00 2.00
N SER A 125 2.62 -15.46 1.24
CA SER A 125 2.88 -14.73 0.00
C SER A 125 2.32 -13.33 0.10
N VAL A 126 3.14 -12.33 -0.19
CA VAL A 126 2.84 -10.91 -0.04
C VAL A 126 3.11 -10.20 -1.36
N ALA A 127 2.18 -9.35 -1.78
CA ALA A 127 2.39 -8.43 -2.90
C ALA A 127 2.56 -7.00 -2.39
N ILE A 128 3.36 -6.24 -3.12
CA ILE A 128 3.64 -4.84 -2.85
C ILE A 128 3.28 -4.05 -4.10
N TYR A 129 2.46 -3.02 -3.93
CA TYR A 129 2.00 -2.18 -5.03
C TYR A 129 2.14 -0.71 -4.65
N GLY A 130 3.11 -0.03 -5.27
CA GLY A 130 3.27 1.41 -5.18
C GLY A 130 2.68 2.10 -6.40
N LYS A 131 2.01 3.23 -6.20
CA LYS A 131 1.51 4.06 -7.30
C LYS A 131 2.15 5.43 -7.27
N CYS A 132 2.62 5.87 -8.43
CA CYS A 132 3.16 7.20 -8.67
C CYS A 132 2.53 7.74 -9.94
N THR A 133 2.16 9.02 -9.93
CA THR A 133 1.66 9.68 -11.13
C THR A 133 2.03 11.17 -11.08
N THR A 134 2.33 11.70 -12.26
CA THR A 134 2.64 13.12 -12.47
C THR A 134 1.49 13.86 -13.16
N TRP A 135 0.32 13.23 -13.27
CA TRP A 135 -0.86 13.84 -13.90
C TRP A 135 -1.36 15.03 -13.07
N LEU A 136 -1.56 16.18 -13.71
CA LEU A 136 -2.00 17.41 -13.04
C LEU A 136 -3.36 17.25 -12.35
N GLU A 137 -4.29 16.55 -13.00
CA GLU A 137 -5.64 16.24 -12.49
C GLU A 137 -5.65 15.26 -11.31
N LYS A 138 -4.55 14.53 -11.10
CA LYS A 138 -4.50 13.41 -10.15
C LYS A 138 -3.13 13.23 -9.51
N LYS A 139 -2.58 14.31 -8.93
CA LYS A 139 -1.38 14.23 -8.08
C LYS A 139 -1.71 13.50 -6.76
N GLU A 140 -1.72 12.17 -6.84
CA GLU A 140 -1.92 11.31 -5.67
C GLU A 140 -0.68 11.38 -4.78
N HIS A 141 -0.92 11.56 -3.48
CA HIS A 141 0.13 11.39 -2.48
C HIS A 141 0.62 9.95 -2.55
N LEU A 142 1.93 9.82 -2.77
CA LEU A 142 2.70 8.59 -2.79
C LEU A 142 2.28 7.68 -1.65
N HIS A 143 1.85 6.48 -2.01
CA HIS A 143 1.51 5.45 -1.05
C HIS A 143 1.77 4.08 -1.64
N ILE A 144 1.97 3.12 -0.74
CA ILE A 144 2.39 1.77 -1.08
C ILE A 144 1.52 0.80 -0.31
N LYS A 145 0.91 -0.13 -1.03
CA LYS A 145 0.06 -1.16 -0.46
C LYS A 145 0.86 -2.44 -0.30
N ILE A 146 0.69 -3.07 0.84
CA ILE A 146 1.27 -4.37 1.19
C ILE A 146 0.09 -5.24 1.59
N PHE A 147 -0.11 -6.35 0.89
CA PHE A 147 -1.29 -7.20 1.07
C PHE A 147 -0.97 -8.67 0.80
N PRO A 148 -1.68 -9.62 1.45
CA PRO A 148 -1.58 -11.03 1.13
C PRO A 148 -1.89 -11.28 -0.34
N PHE A 149 -1.06 -12.09 -0.98
CA PHE A 149 -1.17 -12.46 -2.39
C PHE A 149 -1.25 -13.97 -2.51
N ARG A 150 -2.45 -14.54 -2.38
CA ARG A 150 -2.65 -16.00 -2.30
C ARG A 150 -3.89 -16.45 -3.10
N GLY A 151 -3.96 -17.76 -3.36
CA GLY A 151 -5.10 -18.38 -4.06
C GLY A 151 -5.14 -18.10 -5.57
N ASN A 152 -6.34 -17.94 -6.11
CA ASN A 152 -6.61 -17.74 -7.54
C ASN A 152 -6.29 -16.33 -8.05
N ILE A 153 -5.55 -15.52 -7.29
CA ILE A 153 -4.96 -14.28 -7.82
C ILE A 153 -3.88 -14.73 -8.81
N GLY A 154 -4.32 -14.97 -10.05
CA GLY A 154 -3.52 -15.55 -11.12
C GLY A 154 -2.20 -14.80 -11.24
N GLN A 155 -1.11 -15.53 -11.12
CA GLN A 155 0.22 -15.06 -11.48
C GLN A 155 0.31 -15.02 -13.01
N PRO A 156 0.42 -13.86 -13.67
CA PRO A 156 0.96 -13.82 -15.01
C PRO A 156 2.49 -13.75 -14.92
N TYR A 157 3.16 -14.49 -15.80
CA TYR A 157 4.60 -14.40 -15.95
C TYR A 157 5.02 -13.01 -16.45
N THR A 158 6.11 -12.48 -15.88
CA THR A 158 6.86 -11.23 -16.17
C THR A 158 6.16 -9.87 -16.03
N VAL A 159 4.85 -9.78 -15.81
CA VAL A 159 4.20 -8.50 -15.47
C VAL A 159 3.21 -8.67 -14.33
N ASP A 160 3.41 -7.84 -13.32
CA ASP A 160 2.86 -7.97 -11.98
C ASP A 160 1.44 -7.44 -11.85
N SER A 161 0.74 -7.99 -10.88
CA SER A 161 -0.59 -7.66 -10.34
C SER A 161 -1.76 -8.54 -10.76
N SER A 162 -2.79 -8.42 -9.93
CA SER A 162 -3.92 -9.29 -9.71
C SER A 162 -4.86 -9.36 -10.91
N PHE A 163 -4.48 -10.13 -11.93
CA PHE A 163 -5.12 -10.09 -13.24
C PHE A 163 -5.91 -11.37 -13.55
N GLY A 164 -7.23 -11.24 -13.67
CA GLY A 164 -8.05 -12.27 -14.32
C GLY A 164 -7.80 -12.31 -15.83
N LYS A 165 -8.01 -13.50 -16.44
CA LYS A 165 -7.89 -13.84 -17.88
C LYS A 165 -7.61 -12.66 -18.83
N LYS A 166 -6.45 -12.67 -19.50
CA LYS A 166 -6.09 -11.73 -20.57
C LYS A 166 -6.80 -12.12 -21.87
N GLN A 167 -7.94 -11.52 -22.18
CA GLN A 167 -8.49 -11.52 -23.54
C GLN A 167 -8.10 -10.22 -24.22
N ALA A 168 -7.60 -10.31 -25.45
CA ALA A 168 -7.38 -9.15 -26.30
C ALA A 168 -8.74 -8.68 -26.84
N PHE A 169 -8.98 -7.38 -26.78
CA PHE A 169 -10.14 -6.69 -27.34
C PHE A 169 -9.62 -5.70 -28.37
N ARG A 170 -10.45 -5.39 -29.36
CA ARG A 170 -10.15 -4.36 -30.35
C ARG A 170 -11.15 -3.23 -30.16
N ASP A 171 -10.67 -1.99 -30.08
CA ASP A 171 -11.57 -0.84 -30.03
C ASP A 171 -12.07 -0.46 -31.44
N ASP A 172 -12.93 0.55 -31.50
CA ASP A 172 -13.51 1.04 -32.76
C ASP A 172 -12.47 1.69 -33.70
N SER A 173 -11.27 1.99 -33.19
CA SER A 173 -10.14 2.49 -33.97
C SER A 173 -9.24 1.37 -34.53
N GLY A 174 -9.50 0.12 -34.12
CA GLY A 174 -8.70 -1.04 -34.50
C GLY A 174 -7.52 -1.32 -33.58
N GLU A 175 -7.35 -0.56 -32.49
CA GLU A 175 -6.29 -0.73 -31.50
C GLU A 175 -6.59 -1.93 -30.58
N GLU A 176 -5.60 -2.79 -30.38
CA GLU A 176 -5.71 -3.95 -29.51
C GLU A 176 -5.37 -3.58 -28.05
N PHE A 177 -6.29 -3.89 -27.13
CA PHE A 177 -6.10 -3.67 -25.70
C PHE A 177 -6.58 -4.87 -24.89
N VAL A 178 -6.01 -5.07 -23.70
CA VAL A 178 -6.46 -6.12 -22.78
C VAL A 178 -7.48 -5.53 -21.81
N LYS A 179 -8.76 -5.91 -21.92
CA LYS A 179 -9.80 -5.49 -20.98
C LYS A 179 -9.71 -6.32 -19.71
N MET A 180 -9.57 -5.65 -18.58
CA MET A 180 -9.34 -6.29 -17.29
C MET A 180 -10.61 -6.28 -16.43
N LYS A 181 -10.86 -7.36 -15.69
CA LYS A 181 -11.91 -7.34 -14.66
C LYS A 181 -11.43 -6.48 -13.49
N PRO A 182 -12.24 -5.54 -12.99
CA PRO A 182 -11.87 -4.74 -11.83
C PRO A 182 -11.70 -5.63 -10.60
N VAL A 183 -10.63 -5.40 -9.82
CA VAL A 183 -10.48 -5.99 -8.49
C VAL A 183 -11.60 -5.45 -7.61
N ARG A 184 -12.47 -6.34 -7.12
CA ARG A 184 -13.54 -5.97 -6.20
C ARG A 184 -12.93 -5.78 -4.81
N LYS A 185 -13.09 -4.59 -4.24
CA LYS A 185 -12.72 -4.34 -2.84
C LYS A 185 -13.87 -4.77 -1.94
N VAL A 186 -13.59 -5.64 -0.99
CA VAL A 186 -14.55 -6.14 0.00
C VAL A 186 -14.24 -5.50 1.35
N VAL A 187 -15.28 -5.11 2.08
CA VAL A 187 -15.17 -4.46 3.40
C VAL A 187 -14.89 -5.55 4.45
N LEU A 188 -13.96 -5.29 5.37
CA LEU A 188 -13.73 -6.14 6.53
C LEU A 188 -14.91 -6.00 7.51
N SER A 189 -15.28 -7.08 8.21
CA SER A 189 -16.23 -6.96 9.32
C SER A 189 -15.65 -6.03 10.40
N GLU A 190 -16.50 -5.34 11.14
CA GLU A 190 -16.05 -4.41 12.18
C GLU A 190 -15.21 -5.12 13.25
N GLU A 191 -15.68 -6.29 13.71
CA GLU A 191 -14.96 -7.14 14.67
C GLU A 191 -13.57 -7.51 14.15
N ARG A 192 -13.48 -7.98 12.90
CA ARG A 192 -12.21 -8.35 12.29
C ARG A 192 -11.27 -7.16 12.13
N PHE A 193 -11.81 -6.01 11.73
CA PHE A 193 -11.02 -4.79 11.58
C PHE A 193 -10.41 -4.34 12.90
N GLU A 194 -11.20 -4.32 13.98
CA GLU A 194 -10.71 -3.95 15.31
C GLU A 194 -9.68 -4.96 15.85
N GLU A 195 -9.93 -6.26 15.69
CA GLU A 195 -8.98 -7.32 16.07
C GLU A 195 -7.63 -7.14 15.34
N LEU A 196 -7.67 -6.97 14.01
CA LEU A 196 -6.48 -6.75 13.20
C LEU A 196 -5.74 -5.47 13.60
N LYS A 197 -6.48 -4.38 13.81
CA LYS A 197 -5.92 -3.08 14.21
C LYS A 197 -5.12 -3.24 15.50
N ASP A 198 -5.73 -3.81 16.54
CA ASP A 198 -5.08 -3.97 17.85
C ASP A 198 -3.89 -4.92 17.78
N LYS A 199 -4.02 -6.04 17.04
CA LYS A 199 -2.94 -7.00 16.84
C LYS A 199 -1.74 -6.38 16.11
N LEU A 200 -1.99 -5.64 15.05
CA LEU A 200 -0.95 -4.96 14.27
C LEU A 200 -0.23 -3.89 15.10
N ILE A 201 -0.96 -3.08 15.86
CA ILE A 201 -0.36 -2.07 16.75
C ILE A 201 0.59 -2.74 17.75
N ARG A 202 0.15 -3.82 18.41
CA ARG A 202 0.99 -4.58 19.36
C ARG A 202 2.28 -5.11 18.72
N ILE A 203 2.20 -5.68 17.51
CA ILE A 203 3.37 -6.21 16.79
C ILE A 203 4.34 -5.10 16.34
N LEU A 204 3.81 -3.91 16.05
CA LEU A 204 4.60 -2.80 15.49
C LEU A 204 5.25 -1.91 16.56
N GLU A 205 4.66 -1.87 17.76
CA GLU A 205 5.14 -1.13 18.94
C GLU A 205 5.98 -1.98 19.90
N GLY A 206 5.79 -3.32 19.91
CA GLY A 206 6.66 -4.28 20.60
C GLY A 206 7.96 -4.58 19.87
#